data_AF-A0A2V5RZ00-F1
#
_entry.id   AF-A0A2V5RZ00-F1
#
_cell.length_a   1.000
_cell.length_b   1.000
_cell.length_c   1.000
_cell.angle_alpha   90.00
_cell.angle_beta   90.00
_cell.angle_gamma   90.00
#
_symmetry.space_group_name_H-M   'P 1'
#
loop_
_entity.id
_entity.type
_entity.pdbx_description
1 polymer ?
#
loop_
_entity_poly.entity_id
_entity_poly.type
_entity_poly.pdbx_seq_one_letter_code
_entity_poly.pdbx_strand_id
1 'polypeptide(L)' 'MKDRKPHLGGDLGELGDISPELFREQLHRLADWIADYRENIGERRISPNDEPGAILAQLDAAAPETAASLDKIFADVERV' A
#
# COMPACT_ATOMS: atom_id res chain seq x y z
N MET A 1 -6.37 29.10 -25.12
CA MET A 1 -7.13 29.15 -23.86
C MET A 1 -8.39 28.31 -24.06
N LYS A 2 -8.42 27.10 -23.48
CA LYS A 2 -9.65 26.30 -23.36
C LYS A 2 -9.80 26.00 -21.88
N ASP A 3 -10.92 26.46 -21.36
CA ASP A 3 -11.27 26.56 -19.95
C ASP A 3 -11.20 25.20 -19.25
N ARG A 4 -10.22 25.03 -18.36
CA ARG A 4 -10.24 23.96 -17.36
C ARG A 4 -11.07 24.44 -16.19
N LYS A 5 -12.35 24.08 -16.17
CA LYS A 5 -13.21 24.28 -15.00
C LYS A 5 -12.63 23.49 -13.81
N PRO A 6 -12.34 24.12 -12.67
CA PRO A 6 -11.95 23.40 -11.47
C PRO A 6 -13.23 22.87 -10.83
N HIS A 7 -13.57 21.63 -11.16
CA HIS A 7 -14.54 20.86 -10.40
C HIS A 7 -13.80 19.72 -9.75
N LEU A 8 -13.61 19.84 -8.44
CA LEU A 8 -13.79 18.80 -7.42
C LEU A 8 -13.52 19.48 -6.07
N GLY A 9 -14.55 20.13 -5.53
CA GLY A 9 -14.55 20.60 -4.15
C GLY A 9 -14.87 19.43 -3.22
N GLY A 10 -13.97 19.18 -2.27
CA GLY A 10 -14.15 18.21 -1.19
C GLY A 10 -12.84 18.00 -0.43
N ASP A 11 -12.39 19.02 0.30
CA ASP A 11 -11.42 18.99 1.41
C ASP A 11 -10.32 17.90 1.38
N LEU A 12 -9.54 17.86 0.30
CA LEU A 12 -8.25 17.19 0.26
C LEU A 12 -7.30 18.23 -0.31
N GLY A 13 -6.36 18.69 0.53
CA GLY A 13 -5.48 19.83 0.24
C GLY A 13 -4.81 19.72 -1.12
N GLU A 14 -4.37 20.85 -1.67
CA GLU A 14 -3.93 21.13 -3.05
C GLU A 14 -3.04 20.09 -3.78
N LEU A 15 -2.53 19.06 -3.09
CA LEU A 15 -1.72 17.95 -3.63
C LEU A 15 -1.95 16.57 -2.94
N GLY A 16 -2.93 16.40 -2.04
CA GLY A 16 -3.01 15.23 -1.16
C GLY A 16 -4.10 14.23 -1.53
N ASP A 17 -3.73 13.09 -2.14
CA ASP A 17 -4.65 11.96 -2.38
C ASP A 17 -5.12 11.26 -1.07
N ILE A 18 -4.51 11.62 0.07
CA ILE A 18 -4.73 11.05 1.40
C ILE A 18 -4.72 12.21 2.41
N SER A 19 -5.64 12.19 3.39
CA SER A 19 -5.64 13.21 4.45
C SER A 19 -4.41 13.08 5.35
N PRO A 20 -3.87 14.19 5.91
CA PRO A 20 -2.73 14.14 6.82
C PRO A 20 -2.96 13.23 8.04
N GLU A 21 -4.19 13.14 8.54
CA GLU A 21 -4.57 12.30 9.67
C GLU A 21 -4.43 10.82 9.33
N LEU A 22 -5.02 10.40 8.21
CA LEU A 22 -4.95 9.02 7.73
C LEU A 22 -3.51 8.65 7.37
N PHE A 23 -2.77 9.56 6.75
CA PHE A 23 -1.37 9.35 6.42
C PHE A 23 -0.52 9.12 7.66
N ARG A 24 -0.72 9.92 8.72
CA ARG A 24 -0.01 9.77 10.00
C ARG A 24 -0.32 8.43 10.66
N GLU A 25 -1.59 8.04 10.73
CA GLU A 25 -2.00 6.75 11.29
C GLU A 25 -1.30 5.59 10.58
N GLN A 26 -1.32 5.60 9.24
CA GLN A 26 -0.77 4.52 8.43
C GLN A 26 0.76 4.47 8.48
N LEU A 27 1.43 5.62 8.58
CA LEU A 27 2.88 5.67 8.81
C LEU A 27 3.29 5.07 10.15
N HIS A 28 2.51 5.32 11.22
CA HIS A 28 2.80 4.70 12.52
C HIS A 28 2.66 3.18 12.46
N ARG A 29 1.57 2.68 11.87
CA ARG A 29 1.38 1.23 11.67
C ARG A 29 2.52 0.60 10.85
N LEU A 30 2.93 1.25 9.76
CA LEU A 30 4.03 0.77 8.93
C LEU A 30 5.36 0.77 9.70
N ALA A 31 5.62 1.79 10.52
CA ALA A 31 6.82 1.87 11.34
C ALA A 31 6.88 0.71 12.36
N ASP A 32 5.77 0.42 13.03
CA ASP A 32 5.66 -0.70 13.97
C ASP A 32 5.93 -2.04 13.26
N TRP A 33 5.31 -2.26 12.10
CA TRP A 33 5.55 -3.48 11.32
C TRP A 33 7.00 -3.64 10.86
N ILE A 34 7.67 -2.55 10.43
CA ILE A 34 9.09 -2.60 10.07
C ILE A 34 9.94 -2.98 11.29
N ALA A 35 9.61 -2.46 12.48
CA ALA A 35 10.31 -2.80 13.71
C ALA A 35 10.15 -4.30 14.03
N ASP A 36 8.91 -4.80 14.00
CA ASP A 36 8.59 -6.21 14.25
C ASP A 36 9.26 -7.15 13.23
N TYR A 37 9.26 -6.77 11.95
CA TYR A 37 9.95 -7.52 10.90
C TYR A 37 11.45 -7.61 11.18
N ARG A 38 12.09 -6.51 11.59
CA ARG A 38 13.54 -6.47 11.87
C ARG A 38 13.92 -7.19 13.16
N GLU A 39 13.05 -7.16 14.16
CA GLU A 39 13.25 -7.91 15.40
C GLU A 39 13.28 -9.42 15.12
N ASN A 40 12.39 -9.90 14.25
CA ASN A 40 12.21 -11.33 13.98
C ASN A 40 12.82 -11.81 12.64
N ILE A 41 13.59 -10.96 11.95
CA ILE A 41 14.12 -11.26 10.62
C ILE A 41 15.03 -12.50 10.60
N GLY A 42 15.73 -12.77 11.71
CA GLY A 42 16.62 -13.92 11.85
C GLY A 42 15.91 -15.28 11.86
N GLU A 43 14.61 -15.30 12.17
CA GLU A 43 13.78 -16.51 12.15
C GLU A 43 13.25 -16.83 10.75
N ARG A 44 13.32 -15.86 9.83
CA ARG A 44 12.82 -15.98 8.47
C ARG A 44 13.85 -16.67 7.58
N ARG A 45 13.36 -17.39 6.57
CA ARG A 45 14.22 -18.05 5.59
C ARG A 45 14.91 -17.00 4.71
N ILE A 46 16.23 -17.11 4.55
CA ILE A 46 17.02 -16.21 3.69
C ILE A 46 16.64 -16.37 2.20
N SER A 47 16.55 -17.62 1.72
CA SER A 47 16.19 -17.92 0.33
C SER A 47 14.75 -18.44 0.28
N PRO A 48 13.79 -17.76 -0.35
CA PRO A 48 12.45 -18.32 -0.57
C PRO A 48 12.52 -19.65 -1.36
N ASN A 49 11.49 -20.49 -1.25
CA ASN A 49 11.40 -21.80 -1.93
C ASN A 49 10.16 -21.84 -2.84
N ASP A 50 9.88 -20.70 -3.43
CA ASP A 50 8.75 -20.50 -4.33
C ASP A 50 9.17 -20.78 -5.76
N GLU A 51 8.24 -21.35 -6.53
CA GLU A 51 8.46 -21.61 -7.95
C GLU A 51 8.47 -20.30 -8.76
N PRO A 52 9.16 -20.26 -9.92
CA PRO A 52 9.09 -19.11 -10.81
C PRO A 52 7.64 -18.74 -11.15
N GLY A 53 7.28 -17.48 -10.92
CA GLY A 53 5.93 -16.98 -11.17
C GLY A 53 4.97 -17.07 -9.97
N ALA A 54 5.39 -17.60 -8.81
CA ALA A 54 4.53 -17.72 -7.63
C ALA A 54 3.91 -16.39 -7.19
N ILE A 55 4.64 -15.27 -7.27
CA ILE A 55 4.12 -13.95 -6.91
C ILE A 55 3.05 -13.49 -7.92
N LEU A 56 3.32 -13.65 -9.22
CA LEU A 56 2.37 -13.25 -10.26
C LEU A 56 1.06 -14.04 -10.15
N ALA A 57 1.13 -15.32 -9.79
CA ALA A 57 -0.04 -16.17 -9.58
C ALA A 57 -0.93 -15.73 -8.40
N GLN A 58 -0.40 -14.92 -7.48
CA GLN A 58 -1.14 -14.37 -6.33
C GLN A 58 -1.78 -13.00 -6.61
N LEU A 59 -1.47 -12.36 -7.74
CA LEU A 59 -1.99 -11.05 -8.10
C LEU A 59 -3.21 -11.18 -9.03
N ASP A 60 -4.12 -10.22 -8.92
CA ASP A 60 -5.22 -10.07 -9.88
C ASP A 60 -4.66 -9.81 -11.28
N ALA A 61 -5.28 -10.42 -12.30
CA ALA A 61 -4.82 -10.32 -13.69
C ALA A 61 -4.99 -8.91 -14.29
N ALA A 62 -5.80 -8.06 -13.66
CA ALA A 62 -6.06 -6.69 -14.07
C ALA A 62 -5.91 -5.75 -12.87
N ALA A 63 -5.49 -4.51 -13.15
CA ALA A 63 -5.44 -3.47 -12.14
C ALA A 63 -6.85 -3.13 -11.65
N PRO A 64 -7.00 -2.70 -10.38
CA PRO A 64 -8.29 -2.28 -9.88
C PRO A 64 -8.75 -0.97 -10.56
N GLU A 65 -10.01 -0.90 -10.95
CA GLU A 65 -10.63 0.29 -11.55
C GLU A 65 -10.79 1.45 -10.54
N THR A 66 -10.78 1.12 -9.25
CA THR A 66 -10.93 2.08 -8.14
C THR A 66 -9.80 1.88 -7.12
N ALA A 67 -9.46 2.95 -6.41
CA ALA A 67 -8.46 2.89 -5.35
C ALA A 67 -8.78 1.80 -4.30
N ALA A 68 -7.76 1.02 -3.94
CA ALA A 68 -7.82 0.12 -2.79
C ALA A 68 -7.51 0.89 -1.50
N SER A 69 -8.04 0.41 -0.37
CA SER A 69 -7.65 0.94 0.93
C SER A 69 -6.20 0.58 1.24
N LEU A 70 -5.52 1.43 2.03
CA LEU A 70 -4.16 1.15 2.51
C LEU A 70 -4.11 -0.16 3.33
N ASP A 71 -5.15 -0.44 4.13
CA ASP A 71 -5.26 -1.70 4.87
C ASP A 71 -5.25 -2.93 3.94
N LYS A 72 -5.94 -2.87 2.79
CA LYS A 72 -5.95 -3.97 1.83
C LYS A 72 -4.57 -4.17 1.21
N ILE A 73 -3.91 -3.07 0.81
CA ILE A 73 -2.56 -3.09 0.24
C ILE A 73 -1.57 -3.68 1.24
N PHE A 74 -1.68 -3.29 2.51
CA PHE A 74 -0.81 -3.75 3.57
C PHE A 74 -1.00 -5.25 3.86
N ALA A 75 -2.25 -5.74 3.88
CA ALA A 75 -2.54 -7.16 3.99
C ALA A 75 -2.01 -7.98 2.80
N ASP A 76 -1.92 -7.40 1.61
CA ASP A 76 -1.28 -8.04 0.45
C ASP A 76 0.24 -8.18 0.64
N VAL A 77 0.90 -7.21 1.28
CA VAL A 77 2.34 -7.26 1.60
C VAL A 77 2.64 -8.34 2.65
N GLU A 78 1.81 -8.48 3.67
CA GLU A 78 2.01 -9.48 4.73
C GLU A 78 1.78 -10.93 4.28
N ARG A 79 1.01 -11.13 3.20
CA ARG A 79 0.67 -12.46 2.68
C ARG A 79 1.84 -13.12 1.93
N VAL A 80 2.78 -12.32 1.42
CA VAL A 80 3.85 -12.75 0.50
C VAL A 80 5.16 -13.01 1.22
#